data_AF-A0A812JDF3-F1
#
_entry.id   AF-A0A812JDF3-F1
#
_cell.length_a   1.000
_cell.length_b   1.000
_cell.length_c   1.000
_cell.angle_alpha   90.00
_cell.angle_beta   90.00
_cell.angle_gamma   90.00
#
_symmetry.space_group_name_H-M   'P 1'
#
loop_
_entity.id
_entity.type
_entity.pdbx_description
1 polymer ?
#
loop_
_entity_poly.entity_id
_entity_poly.type
_entity_poly.pdbx_seq_one_letter_code
_entity_poly.pdbx_strand_id
1 'polypeptide(L)'
;MTSDVSDVPDDAEAVSTPSSASTGEVLLRLNGGPHGIHGSDSSDVEVSEPTKWTSDGEAIAAIASTHATSAHEQSDPHAEGTCRPCVFFLSRYGCTRGKVCQYCHRHDDHERRLPHRPRKQTRDKVRRLLTEALARCNGRPETMQDELQQIASDSVYARNLLAGSLDRMRHARPRQRSYDTLFL
;
A
#
# COMPACT_ATOMS: atom_id res chain seq x y z
N MET A 1 -35.71 48.72 -53.22
CA MET A 1 -34.68 48.96 -52.20
C MET A 1 -34.62 47.68 -51.36
N THR A 2 -34.07 46.56 -51.87
CA THR A 2 -32.63 46.19 -51.83
C THR A 2 -32.07 46.46 -50.43
N SER A 3 -31.59 45.51 -49.63
CA SER A 3 -30.76 44.31 -49.88
C SER A 3 -30.80 43.44 -48.60
N ASP A 4 -30.78 42.11 -48.66
CA ASP A 4 -29.56 41.27 -48.70
C ASP A 4 -28.64 41.44 -47.48
N VAL A 5 -28.66 40.48 -46.54
CA VAL A 5 -27.52 40.11 -45.68
C VAL A 5 -27.52 38.59 -45.52
N SER A 6 -26.91 37.99 -46.53
CA SER A 6 -25.94 36.88 -46.55
C SER A 6 -25.62 36.12 -45.25
N ASP A 7 -25.71 34.79 -45.37
CA ASP A 7 -24.75 33.75 -44.97
C ASP A 7 -23.63 34.09 -43.97
N VAL A 8 -23.63 33.38 -42.85
CA VAL A 8 -22.48 33.26 -41.93
C VAL A 8 -21.72 31.97 -42.30
N PRO A 9 -20.44 32.04 -42.69
CA PRO A 9 -19.65 30.84 -43.00
C PRO A 9 -19.23 30.06 -41.75
N ASP A 10 -19.12 28.75 -41.99
CA ASP A 10 -18.69 27.67 -41.11
C ASP A 10 -17.15 27.62 -41.08
N ASP A 11 -16.53 28.23 -40.05
CA ASP A 11 -15.08 28.14 -39.84
C ASP A 11 -14.78 27.03 -38.80
N ALA A 12 -14.76 25.80 -39.29
CA ALA A 12 -14.15 24.66 -38.62
C ALA A 12 -12.62 24.85 -38.58
N GLU A 13 -12.13 25.41 -37.47
CA GLU A 13 -10.69 25.50 -37.18
C GLU A 13 -10.05 24.10 -37.12
N ALA A 14 -9.18 23.86 -38.09
CA ALA A 14 -8.30 22.72 -38.18
C ALA A 14 -7.27 22.75 -37.02
N VAL A 15 -7.48 21.89 -36.03
CA VAL A 15 -6.45 21.57 -35.03
C VAL A 15 -5.28 20.87 -35.73
N SER A 16 -4.20 21.62 -35.87
CA SER A 16 -2.90 21.15 -36.35
C SER A 16 -2.28 20.22 -35.30
N THR A 17 -2.07 18.96 -35.67
CA THR A 17 -1.26 18.01 -34.90
C THR A 17 0.24 18.35 -35.03
N PRO A 18 1.00 18.52 -33.94
CA PRO A 18 2.45 18.62 -34.04
C PRO A 18 3.07 17.25 -34.36
N SER A 19 3.81 17.27 -35.47
CA SER A 19 4.73 16.26 -35.98
C SER A 19 5.70 15.76 -34.91
N SER A 20 5.70 14.45 -34.67
CA SER A 20 6.65 13.76 -33.79
C SER A 20 8.04 13.70 -34.45
N ALA A 21 8.90 14.63 -34.06
CA ALA A 21 10.32 14.59 -34.38
C ALA A 21 10.98 13.39 -33.68
N SER A 22 11.60 12.56 -34.51
CA SER A 22 12.44 11.44 -34.13
C SER A 22 13.62 11.91 -33.28
N THR A 23 13.75 11.36 -32.08
CA THR A 23 14.95 11.49 -31.27
C THR A 23 15.49 10.11 -30.97
N GLY A 24 16.65 9.82 -31.60
CA GLY A 24 17.75 9.06 -31.04
C GLY A 24 17.43 7.75 -30.34
N GLU A 25 17.44 6.68 -31.13
CA GLU A 25 17.62 5.31 -30.66
C GLU A 25 19.00 5.19 -29.96
N VAL A 26 19.03 5.37 -28.63
CA VAL A 26 20.19 5.03 -27.79
C VAL A 26 20.07 3.57 -27.39
N LEU A 27 20.75 2.71 -28.15
CA LEU A 27 20.89 1.28 -27.91
C LEU A 27 21.70 1.04 -26.61
N LEU A 28 21.02 1.04 -25.46
CA LEU A 28 21.61 0.60 -24.20
C LEU A 28 21.68 -0.94 -24.19
N ARG A 29 22.92 -1.41 -24.39
CA ARG A 29 23.34 -2.81 -24.25
C ARG A 29 22.90 -3.38 -22.90
N LEU A 30 21.97 -4.34 -22.94
CA LEU A 30 21.72 -5.26 -21.84
C LEU A 30 22.76 -6.39 -21.94
N ASN A 31 23.83 -6.32 -21.16
CA ASN A 31 24.65 -7.49 -20.87
C ASN A 31 24.30 -7.98 -19.48
N GLY A 32 23.66 -9.17 -19.46
CA GLY A 32 23.31 -9.90 -18.25
C GLY A 32 24.56 -10.30 -17.46
N GLY A 33 24.38 -10.35 -16.15
CA GLY A 33 25.33 -10.96 -15.23
C GLY A 33 25.32 -12.49 -15.34
N PRO A 34 26.28 -13.13 -14.66
CA PRO A 34 25.86 -14.13 -13.68
C PRO A 34 26.40 -13.78 -12.29
N HIS A 35 25.49 -13.50 -11.36
CA HIS A 35 25.81 -13.53 -9.93
C HIS A 35 25.92 -14.98 -9.49
N GLY A 36 27.13 -15.36 -9.08
CA GLY A 36 27.45 -16.67 -8.53
C GLY A 36 26.64 -16.95 -7.27
N ILE A 37 25.92 -18.07 -7.32
CA ILE A 37 25.39 -18.77 -6.16
C ILE A 37 26.52 -19.59 -5.52
N HIS A 38 27.11 -19.07 -4.44
CA HIS A 38 27.80 -19.88 -3.44
C HIS A 38 26.74 -20.12 -2.34
N GLY A 39 26.33 -21.35 -2.06
CA GLY A 39 27.13 -22.38 -1.38
C GLY A 39 26.73 -22.35 0.10
N SER A 40 25.72 -23.14 0.46
CA SER A 40 25.85 -24.30 1.36
C SER A 40 26.07 -23.95 2.84
N ASP A 41 25.01 -24.13 3.64
CA ASP A 41 25.17 -24.79 4.95
C ASP A 41 23.91 -25.65 5.20
N SER A 42 24.09 -26.94 4.96
CA SER A 42 23.20 -27.99 5.43
C SER A 42 23.34 -28.08 6.94
N SER A 43 22.31 -27.66 7.67
CA SER A 43 22.09 -28.16 9.02
C SER A 43 21.05 -29.27 8.93
N ASP A 44 21.52 -30.49 9.21
CA ASP A 44 20.72 -31.70 9.40
C ASP A 44 19.53 -31.42 10.32
N VAL A 45 18.33 -31.41 9.74
CA VAL A 45 17.10 -31.54 10.50
C VAL A 45 16.79 -33.02 10.54
N GLU A 46 17.12 -33.67 11.66
CA GLU A 46 16.72 -35.04 11.94
C GLU A 46 15.20 -35.16 11.78
N VAL A 47 14.79 -35.81 10.70
CA VAL A 47 13.42 -36.26 10.49
C VAL A 47 13.19 -37.41 11.47
N SER A 48 12.60 -37.07 12.61
CA SER A 48 12.09 -38.05 13.56
C SER A 48 11.05 -38.93 12.88
N GLU A 49 11.23 -40.23 13.05
CA GLU A 49 10.52 -41.31 12.37
C GLU A 49 8.98 -41.23 12.52
N PRO A 50 8.21 -41.56 11.47
CA PRO A 50 6.77 -41.70 11.56
C PRO A 50 6.41 -42.86 12.49
N THR A 51 5.82 -42.51 13.64
CA THR A 51 5.33 -43.44 14.65
C THR A 51 4.27 -44.37 14.05
N LYS A 52 4.63 -45.65 14.00
CA LYS A 52 3.81 -46.85 13.74
C LYS A 52 2.42 -46.74 14.36
N TRP A 53 1.38 -46.74 13.53
CA TRP A 53 0.00 -46.99 13.96
C TRP A 53 -0.14 -48.44 14.41
N THR A 54 -0.28 -48.64 15.72
CA THR A 54 -0.79 -49.90 16.29
C THR A 54 -2.30 -49.74 16.43
N SER A 55 -3.02 -50.77 15.98
CA SER A 55 -4.47 -50.77 15.80
C SER A 55 -5.11 -51.65 16.87
N ASP A 56 -4.84 -51.32 18.13
CA ASP A 56 -5.49 -51.95 19.28
C ASP A 56 -5.86 -50.84 20.26
N GLY A 57 -7.16 -50.58 20.39
CA GLY A 57 -7.68 -49.50 21.20
C GLY A 57 -7.60 -49.81 22.68
N GLU A 58 -7.07 -48.88 23.48
CA GLU A 58 -7.44 -48.73 24.89
C GLU A 58 -7.05 -47.34 25.43
N ALA A 59 -7.98 -46.73 26.18
CA ALA A 59 -7.83 -45.63 27.15
C ALA A 59 -7.32 -44.24 26.68
N ILE A 60 -8.27 -43.31 26.48
CA ILE A 60 -8.04 -41.87 26.54
C ILE A 60 -7.85 -41.46 28.01
N ALA A 61 -6.61 -41.54 28.51
CA ALA A 61 -6.25 -40.95 29.79
C ALA A 61 -5.93 -39.46 29.59
N ALA A 62 -6.66 -38.63 30.32
CA ALA A 62 -6.58 -37.18 30.31
C ALA A 62 -5.16 -36.65 30.56
N ILE A 63 -4.54 -36.08 29.53
CA ILE A 63 -3.50 -35.08 29.69
C ILE A 63 -4.19 -33.75 30.01
N ALA A 64 -4.44 -33.53 31.30
CA ALA A 64 -4.68 -32.20 31.82
C ALA A 64 -3.40 -31.39 31.60
N SER A 65 -3.31 -30.69 30.48
CA SER A 65 -2.27 -29.70 30.24
C SER A 65 -2.41 -28.58 31.27
N THR A 66 -1.66 -28.68 32.36
CA THR A 66 -1.35 -27.58 33.25
C THR A 66 -0.47 -26.58 32.50
N HIS A 67 -1.06 -25.82 31.58
CA HIS A 67 -0.46 -24.58 31.12
C HIS A 67 -0.58 -23.60 32.28
N ALA A 68 0.44 -23.58 33.15
CA ALA A 68 0.71 -22.43 33.98
C ALA A 68 0.87 -21.25 33.02
N THR A 69 -0.20 -20.45 32.88
CA THR A 69 -0.14 -19.17 32.19
C THR A 69 0.77 -18.29 33.01
N SER A 70 2.06 -18.33 32.72
CA SER A 70 2.98 -17.25 33.06
C SER A 70 2.25 -15.98 32.64
N ALA A 71 1.97 -15.12 33.62
CA ALA A 71 1.38 -13.81 33.40
C ALA A 71 2.38 -13.00 32.57
N HIS A 72 2.42 -13.26 31.28
CA HIS A 72 3.05 -12.38 30.32
C HIS A 72 2.15 -11.16 30.34
N GLU A 73 2.57 -10.13 31.07
CA GLU A 73 2.03 -8.79 30.90
C GLU A 73 2.00 -8.55 29.39
N GLN A 74 0.78 -8.51 28.84
CA GLN A 74 0.59 -8.15 27.45
C GLN A 74 0.93 -6.68 27.40
N SER A 75 2.17 -6.38 27.04
CA SER A 75 2.59 -5.01 26.89
C SER A 75 1.72 -4.37 25.80
N ASP A 76 1.15 -3.20 26.11
CA ASP A 76 0.38 -2.46 25.13
C ASP A 76 1.39 -1.93 24.09
N PRO A 77 1.40 -2.44 22.85
CA PRO A 77 2.37 -2.02 21.84
C PRO A 77 2.25 -0.53 21.52
N HIS A 78 1.11 0.08 21.84
CA HIS A 78 0.94 1.52 21.75
C HIS A 78 1.71 2.27 22.85
N ALA A 79 1.66 1.78 24.09
CA ALA A 79 2.40 2.36 25.21
C ALA A 79 3.93 2.25 25.01
N GLU A 80 4.37 1.17 24.37
CA GLU A 80 5.79 0.95 24.04
C GLU A 80 6.26 1.72 22.79
N GLY A 81 5.33 2.25 21.99
CA GLY A 81 5.66 2.86 20.69
C GLY A 81 6.11 1.86 19.61
N THR A 82 5.92 0.55 19.83
CA THR A 82 6.23 -0.53 18.88
C THR A 82 5.08 -0.83 17.92
N CYS A 83 3.93 -0.21 18.15
CA CYS A 83 2.74 -0.33 17.30
C CYS A 83 2.97 0.12 15.86
N ARG A 84 2.28 -0.54 14.92
CA ARG A 84 2.31 -0.23 13.49
C ARG A 84 1.06 0.59 13.12
N PRO A 85 1.17 1.90 12.90
CA PRO A 85 0.01 2.75 12.66
C PRO A 85 -0.61 2.51 11.29
N CYS A 86 -1.94 2.57 11.20
CA CYS A 86 -2.65 2.44 9.95
C CYS A 86 -2.52 3.70 9.09
N VAL A 87 -1.96 3.58 7.89
CA VAL A 87 -1.77 4.70 6.96
C VAL A 87 -3.10 5.22 6.40
N PHE A 88 -4.10 4.35 6.28
CA PHE A 88 -5.43 4.70 5.78
C PHE A 88 -6.24 5.46 6.83
N PHE A 89 -6.09 5.11 8.11
CA PHE A 89 -6.71 5.83 9.21
C PHE A 89 -6.07 7.21 9.40
N LEU A 90 -4.74 7.29 9.32
CA LEU A 90 -4.04 8.56 9.33
C LEU A 90 -4.43 9.40 8.11
N SER A 91 -4.51 8.81 6.92
CA SER A 91 -4.98 9.54 5.74
C SER A 91 -6.43 10.00 5.88
N ARG A 92 -6.73 11.15 5.27
CA ARG A 92 -8.10 11.59 5.00
C ARG A 92 -8.88 10.55 4.20
N TYR A 93 -8.27 9.64 3.45
CA TYR A 93 -8.99 8.59 2.73
C TYR A 93 -9.84 7.72 3.65
N GLY A 94 -9.37 7.44 4.87
CA GLY A 94 -10.05 6.61 5.86
C GLY A 94 -9.79 5.12 5.69
N CYS A 95 -9.78 4.39 6.80
CA CYS A 95 -9.63 2.93 6.82
C CYS A 95 -11.00 2.27 6.66
N THR A 96 -11.19 1.43 5.63
CA THR A 96 -12.46 0.72 5.38
C THR A 96 -12.66 -0.47 6.32
N ARG A 97 -11.58 -1.03 6.87
CA ARG A 97 -11.62 -2.17 7.80
C ARG A 97 -12.09 -1.82 9.21
N GLY A 98 -12.17 -0.54 9.58
CA GLY A 98 -12.68 -0.13 10.89
C GLY A 98 -12.03 -0.89 12.05
N LYS A 99 -12.86 -1.57 12.88
CA LYS A 99 -12.41 -2.32 14.06
C LYS A 99 -11.71 -3.65 13.74
N VAL A 100 -11.83 -4.18 12.52
CA VAL A 100 -11.15 -5.42 12.11
C VAL A 100 -9.77 -5.15 11.48
N CYS A 101 -9.33 -3.88 11.45
CA CYS A 101 -7.99 -3.53 11.01
C CYS A 101 -6.94 -4.05 12.01
N GLN A 102 -5.94 -4.77 11.52
CA GLN A 102 -4.83 -5.29 12.34
C GLN A 102 -3.78 -4.23 12.70
N TYR A 103 -3.97 -2.99 12.26
CA TYR A 103 -3.05 -1.88 12.44
C TYR A 103 -3.61 -0.84 13.41
N CYS A 104 -2.72 -0.09 14.06
CA CYS A 104 -3.11 0.82 15.13
C CYS A 104 -3.84 2.06 14.59
N HIS A 105 -4.99 2.37 15.18
CA HIS A 105 -5.81 3.57 14.91
C HIS A 105 -5.74 4.62 16.03
N ARG A 106 -4.85 4.45 17.03
CA ARG A 106 -4.75 5.36 18.19
C ARG A 106 -3.77 6.53 17.98
N HIS A 107 -3.30 6.73 16.75
CA HIS A 107 -2.26 7.72 16.46
C HIS A 107 -2.85 9.00 15.90
N ASP A 108 -2.39 10.12 16.45
CA ASP A 108 -2.72 11.45 15.96
C ASP A 108 -1.81 11.85 14.79
N ASP A 109 -2.26 12.84 14.01
CA ASP A 109 -1.55 13.38 12.85
C ASP A 109 -0.12 13.91 13.15
N HIS A 110 0.18 14.17 14.43
CA HIS A 110 1.46 14.68 14.89
C HIS A 110 2.64 13.73 14.63
N GLU A 111 2.39 12.42 14.46
CA GLU A 111 3.43 11.42 14.16
C GLU A 111 3.89 11.41 12.70
N ARG A 112 3.28 12.22 11.83
CA ARG A 112 3.73 12.37 10.43
C ARG A 112 5.01 13.20 10.29
N ARG A 113 5.59 13.72 11.39
CA ARG A 113 6.80 14.53 11.31
C ARG A 113 8.00 13.65 10.97
N LEU A 114 8.53 13.81 9.76
CA LEU A 114 9.81 13.23 9.38
C LEU A 114 10.93 14.02 10.07
N PRO A 115 11.72 13.42 10.99
CA PRO A 115 12.80 14.13 11.66
C PRO A 115 13.92 14.53 10.69
N HIS A 116 14.11 13.75 9.62
CA HIS A 116 15.11 14.01 8.59
C HIS A 116 14.63 13.54 7.21
N ARG A 117 14.95 14.30 6.16
CA ARG A 117 14.62 13.95 4.78
C ARG A 117 15.54 12.83 4.28
N PRO A 118 15.03 11.65 3.90
CA PRO A 118 15.89 10.56 3.42
C PRO A 118 16.70 10.93 2.18
N ARG A 119 17.81 10.22 1.94
CA ARG A 119 18.65 10.36 0.75
C ARG A 119 17.83 10.14 -0.53
N LYS A 120 18.27 10.74 -1.64
CA LYS A 120 17.59 10.64 -2.96
C LYS A 120 17.31 9.19 -3.36
N GLN A 121 18.30 8.30 -3.23
CA GLN A 121 18.16 6.88 -3.59
C GLN A 121 17.04 6.19 -2.80
N THR A 122 16.96 6.40 -1.49
CA THR A 122 15.89 5.86 -0.63
C THR A 122 14.53 6.40 -1.07
N ARG A 123 14.44 7.71 -1.34
CA ARG A 123 13.21 8.34 -1.80
C ARG A 123 12.74 7.78 -3.14
N ASP A 124 13.66 7.60 -4.09
CA ASP A 124 13.36 7.08 -5.42
C ASP A 124 12.99 5.59 -5.37
N LYS A 125 13.62 4.80 -4.50
CA LYS A 125 13.22 3.42 -4.22
C LYS A 125 11.79 3.36 -3.67
N VAL A 126 11.50 4.12 -2.62
CA VAL A 126 10.17 4.13 -1.98
C VAL A 126 9.10 4.62 -2.95
N ARG A 127 9.36 5.65 -3.75
CA ARG A 127 8.44 6.12 -4.79
C ARG A 127 8.11 5.04 -5.80
N ARG A 128 9.13 4.34 -6.33
CA ARG A 128 8.93 3.25 -7.29
C ARG A 128 8.06 2.15 -6.69
N LEU A 129 8.38 1.70 -5.48
CA LEU A 129 7.61 0.66 -4.79
C LEU A 129 6.14 1.06 -4.60
N LEU A 130 5.87 2.29 -4.15
CA LEU A 130 4.50 2.76 -3.97
C LEU A 130 3.74 2.92 -5.29
N THR A 131 4.38 3.47 -6.33
CA THR A 131 3.76 3.59 -7.65
C THR A 131 3.40 2.22 -8.22
N GLU A 132 4.29 1.25 -8.10
CA GLU A 132 4.08 -0.11 -8.58
C GLU A 132 2.97 -0.83 -7.82
N ALA A 133 2.96 -0.73 -6.49
CA ALA A 133 1.89 -1.28 -5.65
C ALA A 133 0.52 -0.65 -5.96
N LEU A 134 0.47 0.68 -6.11
CA LEU A 134 -0.77 1.38 -6.50
C LEU A 134 -1.26 0.97 -7.89
N ALA A 135 -0.34 0.76 -8.85
CA ALA A 135 -0.68 0.30 -10.19
C ALA A 135 -1.25 -1.14 -10.19
N ARG A 136 -0.65 -2.06 -9.42
CA ARG A 136 -1.18 -3.43 -9.25
C ARG A 136 -2.62 -3.46 -8.74
N CYS A 137 -2.94 -2.53 -7.84
CA CYS A 137 -4.19 -2.56 -7.13
C CYS A 137 -5.39 -2.01 -7.92
N ASN A 138 -5.16 -1.48 -9.13
CA ASN A 138 -6.19 -1.04 -10.09
C ASN A 138 -7.40 -0.32 -9.46
N GLY A 139 -7.15 0.55 -8.48
CA GLY A 139 -8.19 1.35 -7.81
C GLY A 139 -9.09 0.60 -6.81
N ARG A 140 -8.82 -0.68 -6.47
CA ARG A 140 -9.56 -1.41 -5.42
C ARG A 140 -8.84 -1.26 -4.06
N PRO A 141 -9.38 -0.47 -3.11
CA PRO A 141 -8.68 -0.14 -1.88
C PRO A 141 -8.60 -1.29 -0.87
N GLU A 142 -9.55 -2.22 -0.91
CA GLU A 142 -9.62 -3.29 0.09
C GLU A 142 -8.54 -4.35 -0.12
N THR A 143 -8.22 -4.64 -1.38
CA THR A 143 -7.16 -5.58 -1.79
C THR A 143 -5.77 -4.99 -1.62
N MET A 144 -5.62 -3.66 -1.69
CA MET A 144 -4.32 -2.98 -1.54
C MET A 144 -3.93 -2.67 -0.10
N GLN A 145 -4.88 -2.76 0.83
CA GLN A 145 -4.68 -2.22 2.16
C GLN A 145 -3.50 -2.91 2.88
N ASP A 146 -3.37 -4.24 2.82
CA ASP A 146 -2.25 -4.93 3.46
C ASP A 146 -0.90 -4.62 2.81
N GLU A 147 -0.84 -4.65 1.47
CA GLU A 147 0.41 -4.41 0.73
C GLU A 147 0.95 -3.00 0.97
N LEU A 148 0.08 -1.99 0.83
CA LEU A 148 0.45 -0.61 1.05
C LEU A 148 0.80 -0.34 2.52
N GLN A 149 0.13 -1.02 3.44
CA GLN A 149 0.38 -0.89 4.86
C GLN A 149 1.70 -1.56 5.29
N GLN A 150 2.09 -2.66 4.65
CA GLN A 150 3.41 -3.26 4.82
C GLN A 150 4.50 -2.32 4.32
N ILE A 151 4.34 -1.72 3.14
CA ILE A 151 5.31 -0.71 2.64
C ILE A 151 5.39 0.49 3.59
N ALA A 152 4.25 0.91 4.17
CA ALA A 152 4.18 2.04 5.10
C ALA A 152 4.71 1.72 6.51
N SER A 153 4.71 0.46 6.94
CA SER A 153 5.31 0.09 8.23
C SER A 153 6.83 0.13 8.19
N ASP A 154 7.41 -0.18 7.04
CA ASP A 154 8.87 -0.33 6.91
C ASP A 154 9.58 1.03 6.83
N SER A 155 8.83 2.12 6.60
CA SER A 155 9.40 3.46 6.55
C SER A 155 8.39 4.56 6.88
N VAL A 156 8.76 5.44 7.81
CA VAL A 156 8.02 6.70 8.10
C VAL A 156 7.87 7.55 6.84
N TYR A 157 8.87 7.57 5.96
CA TYR A 157 8.79 8.31 4.70
C TYR A 157 7.77 7.70 3.74
N ALA A 158 7.74 6.36 3.64
CA ALA A 158 6.75 5.68 2.81
C ALA A 158 5.33 5.96 3.32
N ARG A 159 5.11 5.87 4.63
CA ARG A 159 3.83 6.19 5.28
C ARG A 159 3.34 7.59 4.94
N ASN A 160 4.19 8.60 5.09
CA ASN A 160 3.83 10.00 4.81
C ASN A 160 3.57 10.26 3.32
N LEU A 161 4.40 9.68 2.46
CA LEU A 161 4.24 9.82 1.02
C LEU A 161 2.91 9.18 0.55
N LEU A 162 2.61 7.99 1.06
CA LEU A 162 1.38 7.27 0.77
C LEU A 162 0.15 8.01 1.33
N ALA A 163 0.18 8.45 2.59
CA ALA A 163 -0.91 9.22 3.18
C ALA A 163 -1.22 10.48 2.36
N GLY A 164 -0.18 11.21 1.91
CA GLY A 164 -0.37 12.35 1.02
C GLY A 164 -0.96 11.99 -0.35
N SER A 165 -0.60 10.83 -0.92
CA SER A 165 -1.21 10.33 -2.15
C SER A 165 -2.68 9.96 -1.97
N LEU A 166 -3.01 9.26 -0.89
CA LEU A 166 -4.38 8.88 -0.52
C LEU A 166 -5.25 10.11 -0.25
N ASP A 167 -4.70 11.13 0.41
CA ASP A 167 -5.37 12.40 0.64
C ASP A 167 -5.72 13.06 -0.69
N ARG A 168 -4.78 13.13 -1.65
CA ARG A 168 -5.06 13.68 -3.00
C ARG A 168 -6.15 12.89 -3.74
N MET A 169 -6.13 11.56 -3.64
CA MET A 169 -7.17 10.72 -4.27
C MET A 169 -8.56 10.99 -3.69
N ARG A 170 -8.70 11.24 -2.38
CA ARG A 170 -10.01 11.61 -1.79
C ARG A 170 -10.51 12.96 -2.28
N HIS A 171 -9.63 13.97 -2.42
CA HIS A 171 -10.03 15.30 -2.91
C HIS A 171 -10.35 15.31 -4.41
N ALA A 172 -9.98 14.27 -5.16
CA ALA A 172 -10.39 14.08 -6.55
C ALA A 172 -11.86 13.64 -6.71
N ARG A 173 -12.54 13.24 -5.62
CA ARG A 173 -14.01 13.30 -5.59
C ARG A 173 -14.38 14.74 -5.26
N PRO A 174 -15.11 15.48 -6.13
CA PRO A 174 -15.66 16.75 -5.73
C PRO A 174 -16.41 16.51 -4.43
N ARG A 175 -16.16 17.37 -3.42
CA ARG A 175 -17.02 17.46 -2.24
C ARG A 175 -18.44 17.40 -2.80
N GLN A 176 -19.20 16.35 -2.48
CA GLN A 176 -20.64 16.45 -2.61
C GLN A 176 -20.97 17.62 -1.69
N ARG A 177 -21.13 18.81 -2.28
CA ARG A 177 -21.88 19.87 -1.65
C ARG A 177 -23.21 19.18 -1.38
N SER A 178 -23.51 18.95 -0.11
CA SER A 178 -24.91 18.75 0.24
C SER A 178 -25.59 20.02 -0.28
N TYR A 179 -26.23 19.88 -1.44
CA TYR A 179 -27.41 20.67 -1.67
C TYR A 179 -28.42 20.04 -0.72
N ASP A 180 -28.31 20.40 0.56
CA ASP A 180 -29.42 20.22 1.48
C ASP A 180 -30.56 20.99 0.83
N THR A 181 -31.45 20.16 0.32
CA THR A 181 -32.63 20.47 -0.44
C THR A 181 -33.43 21.53 0.27
N LEU A 182 -33.71 22.61 -0.47
CA LEU A 182 -34.87 23.46 -0.28
C LEU A 182 -36.13 22.58 -0.16
N PHE A 183 -36.66 22.43 1.05
CA PHE A 183 -38.03 22.06 1.43
C PHE A 183 -38.05 22.28 2.96
N LEU A 184 -38.69 23.28 3.57
CA LEU A 184 -39.95 24.00 3.31
C LEU A 184 -39.83 25.45 3.80
#